data_AF-A0AAD0X2I1-F1
#
_entry.id   AF-A0AAD0X2I1-F1
#
_cell.length_a   1.000
_cell.length_b   1.000
_cell.length_c   1.000
_cell.angle_alpha   90.00
_cell.angle_beta   90.00
_cell.angle_gamma   90.00
#
_symmetry.space_group_name_H-M   'P 1'
#
loop_
_entity.id
_entity.type
_entity.pdbx_description
1 polymer ?
#
loop_
_entity_poly.entity_id
_entity_poly.type
_entity_poly.pdbx_seq_one_letter_code
_entity_poly.pdbx_strand_id
1 'polypeptide(L)' 'MSDYRISLRRDDVLFAEISVSQARYVEMTREMRKRFPREEGFSLHIERRRELRRILEQGPDGLRLLGVEYRHEEVPEHA' A
#
# COMPACT_ATOMS: atom_id res chain seq x y z
N MET A 1 -8.52 -8.82 -3.44
CA MET A 1 -8.12 -7.95 -2.32
C MET A 1 -7.33 -6.78 -2.88
N SER A 2 -7.40 -5.62 -2.26
CA SER A 2 -6.59 -4.46 -2.67
C SER A 2 -5.23 -4.56 -1.99
N ASP A 3 -4.18 -4.65 -2.81
CA ASP A 3 -2.80 -4.86 -2.36
C ASP A 3 -2.06 -3.54 -2.18
N TYR A 4 -2.60 -2.44 -2.70
CA TYR A 4 -2.02 -1.10 -2.62
C TYR A 4 -3.08 -0.07 -2.23
N ARG A 5 -2.66 0.93 -1.47
CA ARG A 5 -3.38 2.18 -1.24
C ARG A 5 -2.55 3.31 -1.85
N ILE A 6 -3.17 4.10 -2.73
CA ILE A 6 -2.57 5.30 -3.30
C ILE A 6 -3.30 6.51 -2.71
N SER A 7 -2.54 7.38 -2.05
CA SER A 7 -3.00 8.62 -1.45
C SER A 7 -2.55 9.78 -2.34
N LEU A 8 -3.51 10.45 -2.97
CA LEU A 8 -3.29 11.68 -3.72
C LEU A 8 -3.35 12.86 -2.76
N ARG A 9 -2.30 13.66 -2.72
CA ARG A 9 -2.23 14.90 -1.95
C ARG A 9 -1.99 16.09 -2.88
N ARG A 10 -2.39 17.27 -2.44
CA ARG A 10 -2.03 18.55 -3.05
C ARG A 10 -1.57 19.50 -1.95
N ASP A 11 -0.38 20.07 -2.09
CA ASP A 11 0.20 20.99 -1.09
C ASP A 11 0.12 20.41 0.34
N ASP A 12 0.51 19.13 0.48
CA ASP A 12 0.43 18.32 1.70
C ASP A 12 -0.97 18.07 2.28
N VAL A 13 -2.05 18.44 1.59
CA VAL A 13 -3.42 18.12 1.99
C VAL A 13 -3.88 16.84 1.27
N LEU A 14 -4.42 15.88 2.01
CA LEU A 14 -5.01 14.67 1.43
C LEU A 14 -6.24 15.02 0.60
N PHE A 15 -6.24 14.63 -0.67
CA PHE A 15 -7.32 14.92 -1.62
C PHE A 15 -8.17 13.69 -1.90
N ALA A 16 -7.53 12.53 -2.08
CA ALA A 16 -8.22 11.26 -2.30
C ALA A 16 -7.37 10.06 -1.88
N GLU A 17 -8.03 8.95 -1.55
CA GLU A 17 -7.42 7.63 -1.38
C GLU A 17 -8.05 6.64 -2.35
N ILE A 18 -7.22 5.81 -2.97
CA ILE A 18 -7.65 4.80 -3.93
C ILE A 18 -7.05 3.45 -3.53
N SER A 19 -7.91 2.46 -3.36
CA SER A 19 -7.50 1.07 -3.16
C SER A 19 -7.30 0.38 -4.50
N VAL A 20 -6.11 -0.17 -4.75
CA VAL A 20 -5.71 -0.72 -6.05
C VAL A 20 -5.22 -2.16 -5.87
N SER A 21 -5.62 -3.07 -6.77
CA SER A 21 -5.08 -4.43 -6.81
C SER A 21 -3.68 -4.44 -7.45
N GLN A 22 -2.85 -5.43 -7.10
CA GLN A 22 -1.50 -5.56 -7.66
C GLN A 22 -1.48 -5.57 -9.19
N ALA A 23 -2.48 -6.21 -9.82
CA ALA A 23 -2.59 -6.30 -11.28
C ALA A 23 -2.77 -4.93 -11.98
N ARG A 24 -3.29 -3.92 -11.27
CA ARG A 24 -3.57 -2.59 -11.82
C ARG A 24 -2.62 -1.51 -11.29
N TYR A 25 -1.75 -1.85 -10.35
CA TYR A 25 -0.87 -0.89 -9.68
C TYR A 25 -0.02 -0.05 -10.64
N VAL A 26 0.67 -0.71 -11.58
CA VAL A 26 1.59 -0.03 -12.51
C VAL A 26 0.84 0.92 -13.43
N GLU A 27 -0.25 0.44 -14.02
CA GLU A 27 -1.10 1.23 -14.93
C GLU A 27 -1.72 2.42 -14.21
N MET A 28 -2.35 2.19 -13.05
CA MET A 28 -2.97 3.24 -12.25
C MET A 28 -1.97 4.31 -11.83
N THR A 29 -0.81 3.93 -11.30
CA THR A 29 0.21 4.88 -10.85
C THR A 29 0.74 5.73 -12.00
N ARG A 30 0.97 5.13 -13.18
CA ARG A 30 1.37 5.85 -14.40
C ARG A 30 0.29 6.86 -14.81
N GLU A 31 -0.96 6.43 -14.87
CA GLU A 31 -2.10 7.24 -15.26
C GLU A 31 -2.38 8.39 -14.27
N MET A 32 -2.15 8.17 -12.97
CA MET A 32 -2.26 9.22 -11.96
C MET A 32 -1.12 10.22 -12.07
N ARG A 33 0.14 9.79 -12.21
CA ARG A 33 1.28 10.70 -12.39
C ARG A 33 1.14 11.60 -13.61
N LYS A 34 0.53 11.08 -14.68
CA LYS A 34 0.24 11.86 -15.89
C LYS A 34 -0.84 12.93 -15.68
N ARG A 35 -1.87 12.64 -14.88
CA ARG A 35 -3.01 13.55 -14.64
C ARG A 35 -2.80 14.52 -13.48
N PHE A 36 -1.92 14.16 -12.53
CA PHE A 36 -1.64 14.92 -11.32
C PHE A 36 -0.13 15.19 -11.23
N PRO A 37 0.38 16.12 -12.05
CA PRO A 37 1.80 16.44 -12.10
C PRO A 37 2.28 17.14 -10.82
N ARG A 38 3.55 16.91 -10.46
CA ARG A 38 4.16 17.49 -9.25
C ARG A 38 4.29 19.01 -9.34
N GLU A 39 4.47 19.51 -10.55
CA GLU A 39 4.57 20.92 -10.89
C GLU A 39 3.30 21.71 -10.53
N GLU A 40 2.16 21.02 -10.42
CA GLU A 40 0.87 21.60 -9.98
C GLU A 40 0.62 21.43 -8.47
N GLY A 41 1.62 20.96 -7.71
CA GLY A 41 1.55 20.75 -6.26
C GLY A 41 1.02 19.39 -5.84
N PHE A 42 0.79 18.46 -6.78
CA PHE A 42 0.31 17.13 -6.46
C PHE A 42 1.43 16.16 -6.03
N SER A 43 1.12 15.28 -5.09
CA SER A 43 2.00 14.17 -4.72
C SER A 43 1.20 12.88 -4.53
N LEU A 44 1.86 11.75 -4.84
CA LEU A 44 1.29 10.41 -4.64
C LEU A 44 2.09 9.72 -3.54
N HIS A 45 1.42 9.31 -2.48
CA HIS A 45 1.97 8.39 -1.48
C HIS A 45 1.39 7.01 -1.71
N ILE A 46 2.25 5.99 -1.74
CA ILE A 46 1.85 4.64 -2.11
C ILE A 46 2.21 3.72 -0.95
N GLU A 47 1.21 3.00 -0.45
CA GLU A 47 1.41 1.98 0.56
C GLU A 47 0.99 0.62 0.00
N ARG A 48 1.80 -0.41 0.24
CA ARG A 48 1.50 -1.80 -0.07
C ARG A 48 0.98 -2.50 1.17
N ARG A 49 -0.15 -3.18 1.05
CA ARG A 49 -0.67 -4.10 2.04
C ARG A 49 0.19 -5.37 2.05
N ARG A 50 0.88 -5.63 3.16
CA ARG A 50 1.58 -6.89 3.43
C ARG A 50 0.81 -7.73 4.44
N GLU A 51 0.66 -9.00 4.10
CA GLU A 51 0.20 -10.03 5.02
C GLU A 51 1.36 -10.47 5.91
N LEU A 52 1.24 -10.27 7.22
CA LEU A 52 2.16 -10.77 8.22
C LEU A 52 1.50 -11.95 8.94
N ARG A 53 2.18 -13.09 8.90
CA ARG A 53 1.77 -14.28 9.66
C ARG A 53 2.61 -14.34 10.93
N ARG A 54 1.96 -14.24 12.08
CA ARG A 54 2.63 -14.41 13.39
C ARG A 54 2.28 -15.76 13.99
N ILE A 55 3.29 -16.40 14.55
CA ILE A 55 3.15 -17.62 15.35
C ILE A 55 2.67 -17.17 16.74
N LEU A 56 1.58 -17.76 17.24
CA LEU A 56 0.96 -17.36 18.51
C LEU A 56 1.46 -18.17 19.70
N GLU A 57 1.83 -19.44 19.49
CA GLU A 57 2.33 -20.30 20.55
C GLU A 57 3.30 -21.35 19.97
N GLN A 58 4.43 -21.56 20.64
CA GLN A 58 5.37 -22.64 20.35
C GLN A 58 5.56 -23.46 21.63
N GLY A 59 5.10 -24.72 21.60
CA GLY A 59 5.19 -25.65 22.72
C GLY A 59 5.69 -27.03 22.30
N PRO A 60 5.84 -27.97 23.26
CA PRO A 60 6.30 -29.34 23.00
C PRO A 60 5.39 -30.10 22.03
N ASP A 61 4.11 -29.75 21.99
CA ASP A 61 3.08 -30.36 21.14
C ASP A 61 2.96 -29.71 19.74
N GLY A 62 3.80 -28.71 19.43
CA GLY A 62 3.90 -28.09 18.11
C GLY A 62 3.65 -26.58 18.07
N LEU A 63 3.42 -26.07 16.85
CA LEU A 63 3.18 -24.66 16.55
C LEU A 63 1.68 -24.39 16.41
N ARG A 64 1.16 -23.39 17.13
CA ARG A 64 -0.23 -22.90 16.96
C ARG A 64 -0.22 -21.53 16.29
N LEU A 65 -0.78 -21.47 15.08
CA LEU A 65 -0.82 -20.27 14.22
C LEU A 65 -2.24 -19.72 14.22
N LEU A 66 -2.46 -18.46 14.61
CA LEU A 66 -3.80 -17.86 14.65
C LEU A 66 -3.78 -16.33 14.55
N GLY A 67 -3.09 -15.77 13.56
CA GLY A 67 -3.17 -14.32 13.35
C GLY A 67 -2.62 -13.91 12.00
N VAL A 68 -3.52 -13.54 11.09
CA VAL A 68 -3.16 -12.83 9.86
C VAL A 68 -3.28 -11.34 10.14
N GLU A 69 -2.16 -10.65 10.32
CA GLU A 69 -2.10 -9.19 10.43
C GLU A 69 -1.89 -8.59 9.03
N TYR A 70 -2.61 -7.52 8.70
CA TYR A 70 -2.36 -6.75 7.48
C TYR A 70 -1.77 -5.40 7.84
N ARG A 71 -0.59 -5.06 7.30
CA ARG A 71 0.04 -3.74 7.47
C ARG A 71 0.20 -3.05 6.13
N HIS A 72 0.08 -1.73 6.14
CA HIS A 72 0.39 -0.88 5.00
C HIS A 72 1.83 -0.39 5.15
N GLU A 73 2.69 -0.75 4.21
CA GLU A 73 4.09 -0.34 4.16
C GLU A 73 4.31 0.61 2.99
N GLU A 74 4.99 1.73 3.22
CA GLU A 74 5.32 2.69 2.16
C GLU A 74 6.18 2.04 1.07
N VAL A 75 5.86 2.32 -0.19
CA VAL A 75 6.60 1.83 -1.35
C VAL A 75 7.65 2.88 -1.76
N PRO A 76 8.96 2.56 -1.71
CA PRO A 76 10.01 3.48 -2.13
C PRO A 76 9.86 3.86 -3.61
N GLU A 77 10.25 5.09 -3.97
CA GLU A 77 10.01 5.64 -5.30
C GLU A 77 10.83 5.00 -6.43
N HIS A 78 11.69 4.02 -6.12
CA HIS A 78 12.58 3.33 -7.05
C HIS A 78 12.54 1.80 -6.83
N ALA A 79 11.74 1.10 -7.62
CA ALA A 79 11.82 -0.35 -7.85
C ALA A 79 11.45 -0.65 -9.31
#